data_AF-A0A835UVC4-F1
#
_entry.id   AF-A0A835UVC4-F1
#
_cell.length_a   1.000
_cell.length_b   1.000
_cell.length_c   1.000
_cell.angle_alpha   90.00
_cell.angle_beta   90.00
_cell.angle_gamma   90.00
#
_symmetry.space_group_name_H-M   'P 1'
#
loop_
_entity.id
_entity.type
_entity.pdbx_description
1 polymer ?
#
loop_
_entity_poly.entity_id
_entity_poly.type
_entity_poly.pdbx_seq_one_letter_code
_entity_poly.pdbx_strand_id
1 'polypeptide(L)'
;MVRWKELEILEMTWKPDSFVEVLEQIRMNCPNFMGLHICGFFDEEDAQAIVRCLPRLKILVMSGSFVRRRDLMVILDGCKELEVLDVSMCRGFDADSEIVQKASRIRRFECGDSKMESNHTSTMICSLHVF
;
A
#
# COMPACT_ATOMS: atom_id res chain seq x y z
N MET A 1 1.35 0.37 -28.80
CA MET A 1 1.25 0.44 -27.33
C MET A 1 2.58 0.89 -26.76
N VAL A 2 2.57 1.96 -25.97
CA VAL A 2 3.78 2.50 -25.31
C VAL A 2 4.09 1.62 -24.10
N ARG A 3 5.33 1.14 -23.95
CA ARG A 3 5.78 0.39 -22.78
C ARG A 3 6.77 1.25 -21.99
N TRP A 4 6.49 1.48 -20.72
CA TRP A 4 7.35 2.24 -19.81
C TRP A 4 8.29 1.29 -19.08
N LYS A 5 9.29 0.75 -19.80
CA LYS A 5 10.23 -0.23 -19.26
C LYS A 5 11.09 0.30 -18.11
N GLU A 6 11.31 1.60 -18.08
CA GLU A 6 12.12 2.27 -17.05
C GLU A 6 11.29 2.68 -15.83
N LEU A 7 9.95 2.54 -15.86
CA LEU A 7 9.12 2.88 -14.71
C LEU A 7 9.16 1.72 -13.71
N GLU A 8 9.96 1.90 -12.67
CA GLU A 8 10.11 0.95 -11.58
C GLU A 8 9.31 1.34 -10.34
N ILE A 9 9.21 2.66 -10.06
CA ILE A 9 8.53 3.19 -8.89
C ILE A 9 7.57 4.31 -9.31
N LEU A 10 6.34 4.26 -8.79
CA LEU A 10 5.37 5.35 -8.91
C LEU A 10 5.10 5.96 -7.53
N GLU A 11 5.24 7.28 -7.45
CA GLU A 11 4.87 8.05 -6.27
C GLU A 11 3.72 8.98 -6.61
N MET A 12 2.67 8.94 -5.78
CA MET A 12 1.52 9.83 -5.86
C MET A 12 1.20 10.36 -4.47
N THR A 13 1.00 11.66 -4.34
CA THR A 13 0.68 12.27 -3.04
C THR A 13 -0.62 11.72 -2.47
N TRP A 14 -1.62 11.49 -3.33
CA TRP A 14 -2.93 10.98 -2.95
C TRP A 14 -3.43 9.94 -3.95
N LYS A 15 -4.16 8.95 -3.44
CA LYS A 15 -4.83 7.92 -4.24
C LYS A 15 -5.87 8.58 -5.17
N PRO A 16 -5.76 8.44 -6.50
CA PRO A 16 -6.76 8.98 -7.42
C PRO A 16 -8.04 8.14 -7.37
N ASP A 17 -9.17 8.72 -7.77
CA ASP A 17 -10.43 7.96 -7.91
C ASP A 17 -10.31 6.83 -8.94
N SER A 18 -9.45 7.01 -9.95
CA SER A 18 -9.14 6.02 -11.00
C SER A 18 -8.00 5.06 -10.64
N PHE A 19 -7.80 4.79 -9.35
CA PHE A 19 -6.65 4.02 -8.87
C PHE A 19 -6.58 2.62 -9.51
N VAL A 20 -7.71 1.93 -9.60
CA VAL A 20 -7.78 0.59 -10.20
C VAL A 20 -7.36 0.63 -11.68
N GLU A 21 -7.83 1.62 -12.45
CA GLU A 21 -7.43 1.78 -13.85
C GLU A 21 -5.94 2.10 -13.98
N VAL A 22 -5.37 2.91 -13.08
CA VAL A 22 -3.93 3.20 -13.05
C VAL A 22 -3.14 1.90 -12.83
N LEU A 23 -3.55 1.07 -11.86
CA LEU A 23 -2.90 -0.22 -11.60
C LEU A 23 -2.99 -1.17 -12.80
N GLU A 24 -4.13 -1.21 -13.49
CA GLU A 24 -4.30 -1.99 -14.72
C GLU A 24 -3.36 -1.51 -15.84
N GLN A 25 -3.18 -0.19 -16.01
CA GLN A 25 -2.21 0.34 -16.97
C GLN A 25 -0.77 0.01 -16.59
N ILE A 26 -0.43 0.04 -15.30
CA ILE A 26 0.91 -0.36 -14.82
C ILE A 26 1.16 -1.83 -15.15
N ARG A 27 0.22 -2.72 -14.83
CA ARG A 27 0.31 -4.15 -15.15
C ARG A 27 0.60 -4.40 -16.63
N MET A 28 -0.06 -3.66 -17.51
CA MET A 28 0.04 -3.87 -18.96
C MET A 28 1.28 -3.25 -19.59
N ASN A 29 1.81 -2.16 -19.04
CA ASN A 29 2.80 -1.33 -19.72
C ASN A 29 4.16 -1.22 -18.99
N CYS A 30 4.26 -1.65 -17.73
CA CYS A 30 5.45 -1.46 -16.88
C CYS A 30 6.03 -2.81 -16.40
N PRO A 31 6.79 -3.54 -17.23
CA PRO A 31 7.28 -4.88 -16.88
C PRO A 31 8.28 -4.92 -15.72
N ASN A 32 8.91 -3.79 -15.39
CA ASN A 32 9.90 -3.67 -14.32
C ASN A 32 9.35 -2.95 -13.08
N PHE A 33 8.04 -2.68 -13.05
CA PHE A 33 7.41 -2.00 -11.93
C PHE A 33 7.55 -2.83 -10.65
N MET A 34 8.02 -2.18 -9.58
CA MET A 34 8.29 -2.83 -8.30
C MET A 34 7.97 -1.99 -7.07
N GLY A 35 7.65 -0.69 -7.22
CA GLY A 35 7.39 0.17 -6.07
C GLY A 35 6.21 1.13 -6.22
N LEU A 36 5.39 1.24 -5.17
CA LEU A 36 4.27 2.16 -5.11
C LEU A 36 4.30 2.95 -3.79
N HIS A 37 4.38 4.28 -3.90
CA HIS A 37 4.28 5.22 -2.78
C HIS A 37 2.99 6.04 -2.93
N ILE A 38 2.07 5.92 -1.98
CA ILE A 38 0.73 6.47 -2.13
C ILE A 38 0.01 6.65 -0.80
N CYS A 39 -0.58 7.82 -0.54
CA CYS A 39 -1.45 8.05 0.63
C CYS A 39 -2.93 7.99 0.22
N GLY A 40 -3.83 7.48 1.05
CA GLY A 40 -5.28 7.56 0.76
C GLY A 40 -6.16 6.63 1.58
N PHE A 41 -7.41 6.47 1.12
CA PHE A 41 -8.35 5.49 1.65
C PHE A 41 -8.30 4.23 0.77
N PHE A 42 -7.98 3.09 1.38
CA PHE A 42 -7.90 1.78 0.73
C PHE A 42 -9.02 0.88 1.23
N ASP A 43 -9.93 0.54 0.34
CA ASP A 43 -10.96 -0.47 0.59
C ASP A 43 -10.54 -1.84 0.05
N GLU A 44 -11.51 -2.76 0.05
CA GLU A 44 -11.32 -4.13 -0.41
C GLU A 44 -11.04 -4.19 -1.91
N GLU A 45 -11.68 -3.34 -2.72
CA GLU A 45 -11.45 -3.31 -4.17
C GLU A 45 -10.02 -2.85 -4.46
N ASP A 46 -9.56 -1.80 -3.77
CA ASP A 46 -8.18 -1.31 -3.90
C ASP A 46 -7.16 -2.40 -3.51
N ALA A 47 -7.38 -3.09 -2.39
CA ALA A 47 -6.48 -4.14 -1.91
C ALA A 47 -6.41 -5.32 -2.90
N GLN A 48 -7.56 -5.75 -3.43
CA GLN A 48 -7.61 -6.80 -4.46
C GLN A 48 -6.94 -6.35 -5.75
N ALA A 49 -7.12 -5.09 -6.15
CA ALA A 49 -6.47 -4.53 -7.34
C ALA A 49 -4.95 -4.48 -7.19
N ILE A 50 -4.41 -4.10 -6.02
CA ILE A 50 -2.97 -4.14 -5.75
C ILE A 50 -2.43 -5.56 -5.95
N VAL A 51 -3.06 -6.57 -5.34
CA VAL A 51 -2.62 -7.97 -5.45
C VAL A 51 -2.70 -8.48 -6.89
N ARG A 52 -3.81 -8.19 -7.58
CA ARG A 52 -4.06 -8.64 -8.96
C ARG A 52 -3.12 -7.98 -9.97
N CYS A 53 -2.87 -6.69 -9.81
CA CYS A 53 -2.14 -5.89 -10.78
C CYS A 53 -0.64 -5.85 -10.52
N LEU A 54 -0.21 -5.95 -9.26
CA LEU A 54 1.16 -5.82 -8.82
C LEU A 54 1.63 -7.08 -8.06
N PRO A 55 1.54 -8.30 -8.62
CA PRO A 55 1.86 -9.53 -7.89
C PRO A 55 3.34 -9.64 -7.47
N ARG A 56 4.23 -8.89 -8.13
CA ARG A 56 5.68 -8.84 -7.87
C ARG A 56 6.13 -7.56 -7.17
N LEU A 57 5.20 -6.85 -6.53
CA LEU A 57 5.49 -5.61 -5.82
C LEU A 57 6.52 -5.87 -4.71
N LYS A 58 7.57 -5.05 -4.69
CA LYS A 58 8.65 -5.12 -3.70
C LYS A 58 8.54 -4.02 -2.65
N ILE A 59 8.06 -2.84 -3.04
CA ILE A 59 7.99 -1.66 -2.20
C ILE A 59 6.55 -1.17 -2.18
N LEU A 60 5.96 -1.09 -0.99
CA LEU A 60 4.67 -0.46 -0.77
C LEU A 60 4.76 0.51 0.40
N VAL A 61 4.58 1.79 0.13
CA VAL A 61 4.55 2.85 1.14
C VAL A 61 3.16 3.47 1.12
N MET A 62 2.43 3.28 2.21
CA MET A 62 1.08 3.80 2.42
C MET A 62 0.96 4.62 3.71
N SER A 63 2.07 5.15 4.22
CA SER A 63 2.08 5.91 5.49
C SER A 63 1.00 7.00 5.51
N GLY A 64 0.31 7.14 6.65
CA GLY A 64 -0.78 8.11 6.85
C GLY A 64 -2.13 7.75 6.19
N SER A 65 -2.25 6.55 5.61
CA SER A 65 -3.46 6.10 4.94
C SER A 65 -4.52 5.53 5.89
N PHE A 66 -5.75 5.38 5.39
CA PHE A 66 -6.75 4.52 6.01
C PHE A 66 -6.79 3.18 5.28
N VAL A 67 -6.58 2.08 6.00
CA VAL A 67 -6.70 0.72 5.49
C VAL A 67 -7.27 -0.17 6.59
N ARG A 68 -8.34 -0.92 6.30
CA ARG A 68 -8.86 -1.84 7.32
C ARG A 68 -7.91 -3.01 7.47
N ARG A 69 -7.84 -3.56 8.69
CA ARG A 69 -7.09 -4.79 8.99
C ARG A 69 -7.22 -5.86 7.91
N ARG A 70 -8.46 -6.23 7.54
CA ARG A 70 -8.74 -7.28 6.55
C ARG A 70 -8.14 -6.97 5.17
N ASP A 71 -8.17 -5.69 4.78
CA ASP A 71 -7.73 -5.23 3.46
C ASP A 71 -6.18 -5.20 3.41
N LEU A 72 -5.52 -4.83 4.51
CA LEU A 72 -4.07 -4.98 4.68
C LEU A 72 -3.62 -6.46 4.63
N MET A 73 -4.40 -7.36 5.24
CA MET A 73 -4.12 -8.79 5.22
C MET A 73 -4.21 -9.38 3.81
N VAL A 74 -5.17 -8.92 2.98
CA VAL A 74 -5.25 -9.27 1.55
C VAL A 74 -3.93 -8.92 0.85
N ILE A 75 -3.41 -7.71 1.06
CA ILE A 75 -2.14 -7.26 0.46
C ILE A 75 -0.97 -8.12 0.96
N LEU A 76 -0.85 -8.34 2.27
CA LEU A 76 0.18 -9.20 2.85
C LEU A 76 0.08 -10.65 2.35
N ASP A 77 -1.10 -11.13 2.00
CA ASP A 77 -1.29 -12.46 1.48
C ASP A 77 -1.07 -12.59 -0.03
N GLY A 78 -1.31 -11.54 -0.79
CA GLY A 78 -1.10 -11.53 -2.24
C GLY A 78 0.31 -11.13 -2.69
N CYS A 79 0.87 -10.08 -2.10
CA CYS A 79 2.18 -9.54 -2.50
C CYS A 79 3.30 -10.26 -1.73
N LYS A 80 3.68 -11.45 -2.20
CA LYS A 80 4.68 -12.31 -1.54
C LYS A 80 6.12 -11.81 -1.70
N GLU A 81 6.42 -11.01 -2.72
CA GLU A 81 7.74 -10.44 -3.01
C GLU A 81 8.04 -9.13 -2.26
N LEU A 82 7.16 -8.67 -1.36
CA LEU A 82 7.38 -7.43 -0.59
C LEU A 82 8.67 -7.49 0.24
N GLU A 83 9.55 -6.53 -0.01
CA GLU A 83 10.79 -6.29 0.73
C GLU A 83 10.66 -5.06 1.66
N VAL A 84 9.81 -4.10 1.29
CA VAL A 84 9.52 -2.89 2.07
C VAL A 84 8.00 -2.69 2.15
N LEU A 85 7.49 -2.60 3.37
CA LEU A 85 6.13 -2.19 3.67
C LEU A 85 6.14 -1.10 4.73
N ASP A 86 5.64 0.08 4.39
CA ASP A 86 5.45 1.18 5.33
C ASP A 86 3.96 1.52 5.45
N VAL A 87 3.39 1.21 6.60
CA VAL A 87 2.02 1.51 7.02
C VAL A 87 2.04 2.29 8.34
N SER A 88 3.11 3.05 8.57
CA SER A 88 3.20 3.95 9.72
C SER A 88 2.10 5.02 9.67
N MET A 89 1.66 5.50 10.83
CA MET A 89 0.59 6.52 10.95
C MET A 89 -0.74 6.13 10.27
N CYS A 90 -0.92 4.87 9.86
CA CYS A 90 -2.15 4.42 9.23
C CYS A 90 -3.27 4.26 10.26
N ARG A 91 -4.51 4.40 9.79
CA ARG A 91 -5.71 4.09 10.57
C ARG A 91 -6.43 2.86 10.04
N GLY A 92 -7.26 2.25 10.89
CA GLY A 92 -8.15 1.15 10.50
C GLY A 92 -7.65 -0.24 10.89
N PHE A 93 -6.48 -0.33 11.53
CA PHE A 93 -5.97 -1.56 12.11
C PHE A 93 -5.05 -1.26 13.31
N ASP A 94 -4.96 -2.22 14.22
CA ASP A 94 -3.84 -2.33 15.15
C ASP A 94 -2.86 -3.38 14.61
N ALA A 95 -1.55 -3.10 14.73
CA ALA A 95 -0.48 -4.00 14.33
C ALA A 95 -0.36 -5.17 15.31
N ASP A 96 -1.35 -6.06 15.30
CA ASP A 96 -1.36 -7.22 16.17
C ASP A 96 -0.36 -8.32 15.76
N SER A 97 -0.26 -9.36 16.59
CA SER A 97 0.70 -10.43 16.41
C SER A 97 0.60 -11.14 15.06
N GLU A 98 -0.59 -11.22 14.46
CA GLU A 98 -0.78 -11.89 13.17
C GLU A 98 -0.24 -11.04 12.02
N ILE A 99 -0.48 -9.72 12.03
CA ILE A 99 0.12 -8.80 11.05
C ILE A 99 1.64 -8.84 11.17
N VAL A 100 2.17 -8.72 12.39
CA VAL A 100 3.61 -8.74 12.65
C VAL A 100 4.22 -10.07 12.19
N GLN A 101 3.55 -11.20 12.47
CA GLN A 101 4.01 -12.52 12.03
C GLN A 101 4.02 -12.62 10.50
N LYS A 102 2.98 -12.18 9.80
CA LYS A 102 2.96 -12.20 8.32
C LYS A 102 4.01 -11.27 7.72
N ALA A 103 4.23 -10.11 8.34
CA ALA A 103 5.22 -9.13 7.91
C ALA A 103 6.66 -9.51 8.28
N SER A 104 6.88 -10.52 9.13
CA SER A 104 8.24 -10.95 9.54
C SER A 104 9.16 -11.38 8.39
N ARG A 105 8.59 -11.76 7.23
CA ARG A 105 9.35 -12.06 6.01
C ARG A 105 9.85 -10.82 5.27
N ILE A 106 9.28 -9.65 5.55
CA ILE A 106 9.55 -8.38 4.87
C ILE A 106 10.80 -7.78 5.49
N ARG A 107 11.77 -7.41 4.65
CA ARG A 107 13.08 -6.89 5.10
C ARG A 107 12.95 -5.59 5.90
N ARG A 108 12.04 -4.69 5.51
CA ARG A 108 11.72 -3.47 6.25
C ARG A 108 10.21 -3.33 6.40
N PHE A 109 9.73 -3.46 7.63
CA PHE A 109 8.32 -3.29 7.97
C PHE A 109 8.16 -2.17 8.99
N GLU A 110 7.46 -1.11 8.61
CA GLU A 110 7.18 0.04 9.47
C GLU A 110 5.67 0.13 9.73
N CYS A 111 5.26 0.06 10.99
CA CYS A 111 3.87 0.22 11.42
C CYS A 111 3.72 1.12 12.65
N GLY A 112 4.77 1.92 12.96
CA GLY A 112 4.75 2.85 14.09
C GLY A 112 3.55 3.80 14.00
N ASP A 113 2.92 4.09 15.14
CA ASP A 113 1.80 5.01 15.26
C ASP A 113 0.52 4.65 14.49
N SER A 114 0.42 3.44 13.91
CA SER A 114 -0.84 2.96 13.32
C SER A 114 -1.86 2.59 14.41
N LYS A 115 -3.13 2.97 14.24
CA LYS A 115 -4.18 2.78 15.26
C LYS A 115 -5.52 2.34 14.68
N MET A 116 -6.24 1.50 15.41
CA MET A 116 -7.66 1.25 15.18
C MET A 116 -8.48 2.54 15.37
N GLU A 117 -9.49 2.78 14.53
CA GLU A 117 -10.38 3.94 14.72
C GLU A 117 -11.44 3.65 15.81
N SER A 118 -11.37 4.39 16.92
CA SER A 118 -12.48 4.51 17.88
C SER A 118 -13.33 5.73 17.48
N ASN A 119 -14.47 5.50 16.83
CA ASN A 119 -15.52 6.44 16.41
C ASN A 119 -15.45 7.89 16.93
N HIS A 120 -14.52 8.72 16.48
CA HIS A 120 -14.58 10.19 16.58
C HIS A 120 -13.85 10.77 15.36
N THR A 121 -14.58 11.54 14.56
CA THR A 121 -14.18 12.27 13.33
C THR A 121 -12.68 12.33 13.07
N SER A 122 -12.21 11.50 12.14
CA SER A 122 -10.79 11.29 11.90
C SER A 122 -10.39 11.86 10.52
N THR A 123 -9.79 13.05 10.51
CA THR A 123 -9.19 13.69 9.32
C THR A 123 -7.97 12.88 8.87
N MET A 124 -7.85 12.47 7.60
CA MET A 124 -6.63 11.82 7.10
C MET A 124 -5.44 12.76 7.32
N ILE A 125 -4.45 12.35 8.12
CA ILE A 125 -3.21 13.11 8.30
C ILE A 125 -2.19 12.46 7.36
N CYS A 126 -2.17 12.89 6.09
CA CYS A 126 -0.97 12.64 5.29
C CYS A 126 0.09 13.63 5.79
N SER A 127 0.94 13.14 6.68
CA SER A 127 2.12 13.87 7.12
C SER A 127 3.03 14.06 5.90
N LEU A 128 3.16 15.30 5.43
CA LEU A 128 4.28 15.77 4.61
C LEU A 128 5.56 15.57 5.42
N HIS A 129 6.18 14.40 5.37
CA HIS A 129 7.54 14.19 5.87
C HIS A 129 8.34 13.37 4.87
N VAL A 130 8.69 14.03 3.76
CA VAL A 130 9.93 13.75 3.02
C VAL A 130 10.55 15.10 2.64
N PHE A 131 11.41 15.62 3.51
CA PHE A 131 12.50 16.53 3.15
C PHE A 131 13.79 15.98 3.74
#